data_AF-A0A858RHA2-F1
#
_entry.id   AF-A0A858RHA2-F1
#
_cell.length_a   1.000
_cell.length_b   1.000
_cell.length_c   1.000
_cell.angle_alpha   90.00
_cell.angle_beta   90.00
_cell.angle_gamma   90.00
#
_symmetry.space_group_name_H-M   'P 1'
#
loop_
_entity.id
_entity.type
_entity.pdbx_description
1 polymer ?
#
loop_
_entity_poly.entity_id
_entity_poly.type
_entity_poly.pdbx_seq_one_letter_code
_entity_poly.pdbx_strand_id
1 'polypeptide(L)'
;MNRILLPLFVSSIAGALGQSSISPAAHFAYAANAGWIDFRGTASDGVRLSETFVSGKAYAANFGWIDFGDGSPSNGHSYSNASAMDFGVNLAADGALNGAAYAANLGWISFEQIHGKPRLDLLTGQLSGHVHAANAGWIELDTTFSDLATLFVARPDSDGDGITDAWEMLHFANLSMATTISDADGDLATDLQEYEAGTDPRDPGSSFRIVTHSFAPGGTSVVVTFTSSPGRLYRIEHDTDLQGPWTNSTLGLFTPDAGPLTSRAVTTSGGPRRFIRAVSVKPLLQP
;
A
#
# COMPACT_ATOMS: atom_id res chain seq x y z
N MET A 1 -24.22 -8.89 -23.79
CA MET A 1 -23.68 -10.27 -23.74
C MET A 1 -23.28 -10.53 -22.31
N ASN A 2 -23.90 -11.55 -21.72
CA ASN A 2 -23.99 -11.79 -20.28
C ASN A 2 -22.61 -11.91 -19.61
N ARG A 3 -22.27 -10.98 -18.72
CA ARG A 3 -21.18 -11.15 -17.75
C ARG A 3 -21.67 -12.12 -16.69
N ILE A 4 -21.19 -13.36 -16.75
CA ILE A 4 -21.34 -14.33 -15.67
C ILE A 4 -20.40 -13.85 -14.55
N LEU A 5 -20.96 -13.13 -13.58
CA LEU A 5 -20.35 -12.95 -12.27
C LEU A 5 -20.31 -14.33 -11.61
N LEU A 6 -19.12 -14.94 -11.54
CA LEU A 6 -18.89 -15.98 -10.54
C LEU A 6 -18.64 -15.24 -9.21
N PRO A 7 -19.53 -15.33 -8.20
CA PRO A 7 -19.15 -14.91 -6.87
C PRO A 7 -18.09 -15.91 -6.40
N LEU A 8 -16.83 -15.47 -6.36
CA LEU A 8 -15.85 -16.13 -5.54
C LEU A 8 -16.32 -15.88 -4.09
N PHE A 9 -16.96 -16.87 -3.48
CA PHE A 9 -17.13 -16.89 -2.04
C PHE A 9 -15.74 -17.03 -1.43
N VAL A 10 -15.04 -15.91 -1.28
CA VAL A 10 -14.02 -15.79 -0.26
C VAL A 10 -14.82 -15.84 1.03
N SER A 11 -14.78 -17.00 1.71
CA SER A 11 -15.16 -17.06 3.11
C SER A 11 -14.35 -15.95 3.78
N SER A 12 -15.01 -14.88 4.21
CA SER A 12 -14.41 -13.90 5.09
C SER A 12 -14.08 -14.63 6.37
N ILE A 13 -12.88 -15.21 6.41
CA ILE A 13 -12.18 -15.28 7.68
C ILE A 13 -12.02 -13.81 8.01
N ALA A 14 -12.89 -13.30 8.89
CA ALA A 14 -12.63 -12.07 9.59
C ALA A 14 -11.25 -12.27 10.24
N GLY A 15 -10.21 -11.85 9.54
CA GLY A 15 -8.85 -11.87 10.06
C GLY A 15 -8.90 -11.02 11.31
N ALA A 16 -8.58 -11.62 12.45
CA ALA A 16 -8.66 -10.99 13.74
C ALA A 16 -8.10 -9.57 13.65
N LEU A 17 -8.94 -8.56 13.88
CA LEU A 17 -8.65 -7.14 13.65
C LEU A 17 -7.46 -6.58 14.47
N GLY A 18 -6.75 -7.41 15.23
CA GLY A 18 -5.57 -7.07 16.01
C GLY A 18 -4.31 -7.87 15.69
N GLN A 19 -4.26 -8.69 14.62
CA GLN A 19 -3.04 -9.44 14.32
C GLN A 19 -1.97 -8.55 13.67
N SER A 20 -0.73 -8.66 14.16
CA SER A 20 0.44 -8.03 13.53
C SER A 20 0.56 -8.41 12.05
N SER A 21 0.84 -7.42 11.21
CA SER A 21 1.08 -7.64 9.77
C SER A 21 2.51 -8.08 9.46
N ILE A 22 3.40 -8.01 10.45
CA ILE A 22 4.83 -8.28 10.31
C ILE A 22 5.10 -9.78 10.08
N SER A 23 6.04 -10.05 9.19
CA SER A 23 6.44 -11.40 8.79
C SER A 23 7.01 -12.22 9.95
N PRO A 24 6.53 -13.47 10.17
CA PRO A 24 7.15 -14.39 11.11
C PRO A 24 8.64 -14.63 10.88
N ALA A 25 9.08 -14.53 9.61
CA ALA A 25 10.46 -14.82 9.22
C ALA A 25 11.35 -13.57 9.24
N ALA A 26 10.74 -12.38 9.10
CA ALA A 26 11.44 -11.11 8.92
C ALA A 26 10.77 -10.02 9.78
N HIS A 27 11.13 -9.97 11.07
CA HIS A 27 10.46 -9.15 12.09
C HIS A 27 11.40 -8.32 12.96
N PHE A 28 12.70 -8.28 12.64
CA PHE A 28 13.66 -7.59 13.49
C PHE A 28 14.24 -6.37 12.80
N ALA A 29 14.28 -5.25 13.53
CA ALA A 29 15.17 -4.12 13.25
C ALA A 29 16.34 -4.13 14.23
N TYR A 30 17.40 -3.38 13.92
CA TYR A 30 18.59 -3.32 14.76
C TYR A 30 19.01 -1.88 15.06
N ALA A 31 19.46 -1.62 16.28
CA ALA A 31 20.17 -0.39 16.60
C ALA A 31 21.42 -0.71 17.42
N ALA A 32 22.54 -0.06 17.13
CA ALA A 32 23.79 -0.31 17.85
C ALA A 32 23.66 -0.14 19.37
N ASN A 33 22.86 0.83 19.82
CA ASN A 33 22.65 1.11 21.24
C ASN A 33 21.39 0.44 21.83
N ALA A 34 20.51 -0.12 20.99
CA ALA A 34 19.26 -0.79 21.42
C ALA A 34 19.29 -2.31 21.27
N GLY A 35 20.21 -2.85 20.48
CA GLY A 35 20.19 -4.24 20.05
C GLY A 35 19.02 -4.50 19.11
N TRP A 36 18.52 -5.73 19.17
CA TRP A 36 17.40 -6.20 18.37
C TRP A 36 16.06 -5.65 18.88
N ILE A 37 15.23 -5.24 17.92
CA ILE A 37 13.87 -4.74 18.13
C ILE A 37 12.92 -5.66 17.38
N ASP A 38 12.07 -6.37 18.12
CA ASP A 38 11.05 -7.28 17.60
C ASP A 38 9.77 -6.50 17.26
N PHE A 39 9.47 -6.36 15.97
CA PHE A 39 8.27 -5.65 15.49
C PHE A 39 6.99 -6.48 15.60
N ARG A 40 7.10 -7.78 15.83
CA ARG A 40 5.94 -8.66 15.93
C ARG A 40 5.33 -8.65 17.32
N GLY A 41 6.11 -8.32 18.36
CA GLY A 41 5.64 -8.22 19.73
C GLY A 41 4.85 -9.46 20.18
N THR A 42 3.67 -9.26 20.77
CA THR A 42 2.66 -10.32 20.93
C THR A 42 1.74 -10.34 19.71
N ALA A 43 1.07 -11.47 19.45
CA ALA A 43 0.20 -11.59 18.28
C ALA A 43 -0.94 -10.54 18.22
N SER A 44 -1.37 -9.98 19.37
CA SER A 44 -2.46 -8.98 19.45
C SER A 44 -2.00 -7.53 19.48
N ASP A 45 -0.75 -7.27 19.88
CA ASP A 45 -0.27 -5.90 20.12
C ASP A 45 0.89 -5.54 19.20
N GLY A 46 1.34 -6.47 18.36
CA GLY A 46 2.44 -6.27 17.42
C GLY A 46 2.18 -5.20 16.37
N VAL A 47 3.25 -4.74 15.72
CA VAL A 47 3.16 -3.70 14.69
C VAL A 47 2.25 -4.15 13.54
N ARG A 48 1.39 -3.24 13.08
CA ARG A 48 0.44 -3.46 11.98
C ARG A 48 0.48 -2.28 11.02
N LEU A 49 0.76 -2.55 9.76
CA LEU A 49 0.72 -1.55 8.70
C LEU A 49 -0.68 -1.51 8.10
N SER A 50 -1.35 -0.37 8.21
CA SER A 50 -2.59 -0.02 7.49
C SER A 50 -2.27 0.80 6.25
N GLU A 51 -3.25 1.08 5.39
CA GLU A 51 -3.01 1.78 4.12
C GLU A 51 -2.36 3.16 4.25
N THR A 52 -2.58 3.85 5.36
CA THR A 52 -2.14 5.25 5.57
C THR A 52 -1.38 5.48 6.87
N PHE A 53 -1.29 4.48 7.75
CA PHE A 53 -0.59 4.58 9.03
C PHE A 53 -0.16 3.22 9.56
N VAL A 54 0.69 3.24 10.59
CA VAL A 54 1.17 2.07 11.32
C VAL A 54 0.65 2.16 12.76
N SER A 55 0.29 1.03 13.34
CA SER A 55 -0.16 0.96 14.75
C SER A 55 0.46 -0.22 15.47
N GLY A 56 0.20 -0.31 16.77
CA GLY A 56 0.70 -1.40 17.61
C GLY A 56 2.12 -1.13 18.12
N LYS A 57 2.77 -2.19 18.60
CA LYS A 57 3.97 -2.08 19.42
C LYS A 57 5.07 -3.05 18.99
N ALA A 58 6.29 -2.54 18.98
CA ALA A 58 7.50 -3.36 18.91
C ALA A 58 8.13 -3.50 20.30
N TYR A 59 8.95 -4.53 20.50
CA TYR A 59 9.66 -4.77 21.75
C TYR A 59 11.17 -4.78 21.54
N ALA A 60 11.87 -3.95 22.31
CA ALA A 60 13.34 -3.97 22.39
C ALA A 60 13.77 -4.45 23.78
N ALA A 61 14.61 -5.48 23.87
CA ALA A 61 14.99 -6.05 25.17
C ALA A 61 15.60 -5.02 26.13
N ASN A 62 16.36 -4.05 25.61
CA ASN A 62 17.04 -3.03 26.40
C ASN A 62 16.17 -1.82 26.75
N PHE A 63 15.03 -1.64 26.06
CA PHE A 63 14.26 -0.41 26.12
C PHE A 63 12.74 -0.60 26.29
N GLY A 64 12.26 -1.84 26.28
CA GLY A 64 10.87 -2.19 26.43
C GLY A 64 10.04 -1.91 25.17
N TRP A 65 8.76 -1.57 25.39
CA TRP A 65 7.78 -1.37 24.33
C TRP A 65 7.96 -0.03 23.62
N ILE A 66 7.89 -0.09 22.29
CA ILE A 66 7.88 1.04 21.36
C ILE A 66 6.50 1.10 20.72
N ASP A 67 5.80 2.21 20.89
CA ASP A 67 4.44 2.47 20.41
C ASP A 67 4.46 3.22 19.07
N PHE A 68 3.85 2.64 18.05
CA PHE A 68 3.75 3.20 16.70
C PHE A 68 2.46 3.99 16.48
N GLY A 69 1.57 4.00 17.47
CA GLY A 69 0.25 4.63 17.43
C GLY A 69 -0.84 3.65 17.83
N ASP A 70 -1.98 4.20 18.26
CA ASP A 70 -3.12 3.45 18.81
C ASP A 70 -4.03 2.80 17.76
N GLY A 71 -3.79 3.10 16.49
CA GLY A 71 -4.58 2.62 15.35
C GLY A 71 -5.89 3.37 15.15
N SER A 72 -6.09 4.51 15.81
CA SER A 72 -7.29 5.33 15.74
C SER A 72 -6.92 6.81 15.58
N PRO A 73 -6.24 7.20 14.48
CA PRO A 73 -5.92 8.59 14.23
C PRO A 73 -7.19 9.46 14.28
N SER A 74 -7.08 10.66 14.83
CA SER A 74 -8.25 11.50 15.14
C SER A 74 -9.12 11.85 13.92
N ASN A 75 -8.54 11.88 12.72
CA ASN A 75 -9.23 12.14 11.46
C ASN A 75 -9.62 10.85 10.70
N GLY A 76 -9.41 9.68 11.30
CA GLY A 76 -9.71 8.37 10.73
C GLY A 76 -8.71 7.84 9.69
N HIS A 77 -7.69 8.61 9.28
CA HIS A 77 -6.78 8.18 8.21
C HIS A 77 -5.30 8.51 8.44
N SER A 78 -4.91 9.44 9.30
CA SER A 78 -3.49 9.73 9.57
C SER A 78 -3.28 10.44 10.90
N TYR A 79 -2.22 10.11 11.62
CA TYR A 79 -1.87 10.82 12.86
C TYR A 79 -1.41 12.23 12.55
N SER A 80 -1.99 13.23 13.22
CA SER A 80 -1.58 14.64 13.07
C SER A 80 -0.15 14.87 13.58
N ASN A 81 0.32 14.06 14.54
CA ASN A 81 1.58 14.25 15.24
C ASN A 81 1.71 15.67 15.88
N ALA A 82 0.57 16.32 16.16
CA ALA A 82 0.52 17.65 16.76
C ALA A 82 0.28 17.60 18.29
N SER A 83 -0.04 16.42 18.84
CA SER A 83 -0.28 16.24 20.27
C SER A 83 0.13 14.84 20.73
N ALA A 84 0.31 14.68 22.04
CA ALA A 84 0.59 13.37 22.66
C ALA A 84 -0.62 12.42 22.65
N MET A 85 -1.80 12.88 22.20
CA MET A 85 -3.01 12.06 22.08
C MET A 85 -3.24 11.55 20.66
N ASP A 86 -2.50 12.06 19.67
CA ASP A 86 -2.65 11.72 18.26
C ASP A 86 -1.27 11.73 17.60
N PHE A 87 -0.47 10.74 17.96
CA PHE A 87 0.88 10.52 17.44
C PHE A 87 1.01 9.12 16.89
N GLY A 88 1.93 8.97 15.95
CA GLY A 88 2.25 7.67 15.38
C GLY A 88 3.00 7.81 14.06
N VAL A 89 3.18 6.67 13.42
CA VAL A 89 3.84 6.58 12.12
C VAL A 89 2.80 6.54 11.01
N ASN A 90 2.91 7.44 10.04
CA ASN A 90 2.08 7.51 8.84
C ASN A 90 2.78 6.82 7.66
N LEU A 91 1.99 6.18 6.80
CA LEU A 91 2.42 5.56 5.55
C LEU A 91 1.90 6.40 4.38
N ALA A 92 2.81 6.95 3.58
CA ALA A 92 2.46 7.66 2.37
C ALA A 92 2.18 6.68 1.22
N ALA A 93 1.46 7.15 0.19
CA ALA A 93 1.09 6.34 -0.96
C ALA A 93 2.31 5.77 -1.71
N ASP A 94 3.46 6.44 -1.72
CA ASP A 94 4.70 5.94 -2.34
C ASP A 94 5.50 4.98 -1.46
N GLY A 95 4.97 4.61 -0.30
CA GLY A 95 5.62 3.76 0.68
C GLY A 95 6.46 4.52 1.71
N ALA A 96 6.58 5.86 1.65
CA ALA A 96 7.35 6.61 2.63
C ALA A 96 6.72 6.58 4.03
N LEU A 97 7.54 6.30 5.05
CA LEU A 97 7.11 6.31 6.45
C LEU A 97 7.49 7.64 7.10
N ASN A 98 6.55 8.28 7.81
CA ASN A 98 6.75 9.60 8.41
C ASN A 98 6.15 9.65 9.82
N GLY A 99 6.51 10.66 10.61
CA GLY A 99 5.94 10.88 11.94
C GLY A 99 6.86 10.37 13.05
N ALA A 100 6.29 9.86 14.14
CA ALA A 100 7.08 9.43 15.28
C ALA A 100 6.45 8.24 16.02
N ALA A 101 7.33 7.34 16.47
CA ALA A 101 7.00 6.33 17.47
C ALA A 101 7.54 6.77 18.85
N TYR A 102 7.03 6.18 19.92
CA TYR A 102 7.42 6.53 21.29
C TYR A 102 7.74 5.30 22.14
N ALA A 103 8.84 5.34 22.88
CA ALA A 103 9.14 4.36 23.91
C ALA A 103 9.51 5.06 25.22
N ALA A 104 8.98 4.59 26.35
CA ALA A 104 9.23 5.21 27.66
C ALA A 104 10.73 5.34 27.99
N ASN A 105 11.54 4.36 27.57
CA ASN A 105 12.98 4.34 27.83
C ASN A 105 13.85 4.87 26.66
N LEU A 106 13.28 5.05 25.46
CA LEU A 106 13.99 5.62 24.30
C LEU A 106 13.64 7.08 24.02
N GLY A 107 12.50 7.53 24.50
CA GLY A 107 11.87 8.75 24.05
C GLY A 107 11.27 8.60 22.64
N TRP A 108 11.23 9.72 21.93
CA TRP A 108 10.71 9.80 20.57
C TRP A 108 11.68 9.19 19.56
N ILE A 109 11.11 8.43 18.63
CA ILE A 109 11.79 7.81 17.49
C ILE A 109 11.23 8.47 16.23
N SER A 110 12.08 9.20 15.52
CA SER A 110 11.71 10.00 14.37
C SER A 110 11.77 9.20 13.07
N PHE A 111 10.68 9.27 12.29
CA PHE A 111 10.58 8.76 10.92
C PHE A 111 10.63 9.95 9.97
N GLU A 112 11.80 10.22 9.40
CA GLU A 112 12.06 11.43 8.63
C GLU A 112 12.71 11.13 7.27
N GLN A 113 12.38 11.94 6.27
CA GLN A 113 12.71 11.70 4.86
C GLN A 113 13.96 12.45 4.36
N ILE A 114 14.66 13.17 5.24
CA ILE A 114 15.89 13.89 4.91
C ILE A 114 17.08 12.92 4.92
N HIS A 115 17.30 12.20 6.03
CA HIS A 115 18.46 11.31 6.19
C HIS A 115 18.07 9.82 6.26
N GLY A 116 17.09 9.50 7.10
CA GLY A 116 16.68 8.13 7.38
C GLY A 116 15.93 7.49 6.21
N LYS A 117 15.02 8.26 5.60
CA LYS A 117 14.18 7.85 4.46
C LYS A 117 13.57 6.46 4.67
N PRO A 118 12.91 6.20 5.81
CA PRO A 118 12.28 4.91 6.06
C PRO A 118 11.14 4.70 5.06
N ARG A 119 11.05 3.50 4.48
CA ARG A 119 10.07 3.17 3.44
C ARG A 119 9.60 1.73 3.53
N LEU A 120 8.36 1.49 3.13
CA LEU A 120 7.81 0.19 2.77
C LEU A 120 7.92 0.01 1.26
N ASP A 121 8.57 -1.08 0.82
CA ASP A 121 8.45 -1.54 -0.56
C ASP A 121 7.09 -2.22 -0.74
N LEU A 122 6.21 -1.57 -1.51
CA LEU A 122 4.85 -2.03 -1.77
C LEU A 122 4.77 -3.31 -2.61
N LEU A 123 5.85 -3.67 -3.32
CA LEU A 123 5.91 -4.91 -4.10
C LEU A 123 6.33 -6.10 -3.23
N THR A 124 7.30 -5.91 -2.34
CA THR A 124 7.94 -7.01 -1.59
C THR A 124 7.50 -7.09 -0.14
N GLY A 125 6.99 -6.00 0.43
CA GLY A 125 6.67 -5.86 1.84
C GLY A 125 7.88 -5.50 2.71
N GLN A 126 9.08 -5.40 2.14
CA GLN A 126 10.30 -5.08 2.89
C GLN A 126 10.27 -3.64 3.38
N LEU A 127 10.59 -3.44 4.67
CA LEU A 127 10.85 -2.12 5.23
C LEU A 127 12.34 -1.81 5.06
N SER A 128 12.67 -0.58 4.71
CA SER A 128 14.05 -0.13 4.48
C SER A 128 14.31 1.26 5.01
N GLY A 129 15.58 1.66 5.05
CA GLY A 129 16.02 2.95 5.57
C GLY A 129 16.32 2.91 7.07
N HIS A 130 16.37 4.09 7.68
CA HIS A 130 16.78 4.26 9.07
C HIS A 130 15.81 5.19 9.79
N VAL A 131 15.65 4.98 11.09
CA VAL A 131 14.92 5.87 12.00
C VAL A 131 15.83 6.26 13.16
N HIS A 132 15.56 7.39 13.80
CA HIS A 132 16.49 7.94 14.79
C HIS A 132 15.79 8.18 16.13
N ALA A 133 16.39 7.70 17.22
CA ALA A 133 16.00 8.04 18.58
C ALA A 133 17.19 8.67 19.31
N ALA A 134 16.97 9.74 20.08
CA ALA A 134 18.06 10.40 20.81
C ALA A 134 18.84 9.44 21.73
N ASN A 135 18.16 8.45 22.32
CA ASN A 135 18.75 7.50 23.25
C ASN A 135 19.20 6.17 22.60
N ALA A 136 18.91 5.93 21.31
CA ALA A 136 19.39 4.76 20.58
C ALA A 136 20.33 5.09 19.41
N GLY A 137 20.37 6.35 18.96
CA GLY A 137 20.95 6.72 17.68
C GLY A 137 20.11 6.19 16.51
N TRP A 138 20.79 5.79 15.44
CA TRP A 138 20.15 5.19 14.27
C TRP A 138 19.71 3.75 14.54
N ILE A 139 18.46 3.48 14.19
CA ILE A 139 17.83 2.18 14.12
C ILE A 139 17.67 1.85 12.64
N GLU A 140 18.28 0.76 12.21
CA GLU A 140 18.29 0.26 10.84
C GLU A 140 17.10 -0.67 10.62
N LEU A 141 16.27 -0.38 9.61
CA LEU A 141 15.10 -1.19 9.24
C LEU A 141 15.46 -2.31 8.25
N ASP A 142 16.55 -2.16 7.50
CA ASP A 142 17.04 -3.12 6.51
C ASP A 142 18.57 -3.18 6.57
N THR A 143 19.09 -4.36 6.90
CA THR A 143 20.53 -4.66 6.97
C THR A 143 20.72 -6.11 6.59
N THR A 144 21.96 -6.54 6.35
CA THR A 144 22.29 -7.95 6.17
C THR A 144 21.91 -8.86 7.36
N PHE A 145 21.57 -8.28 8.51
CA PHE A 145 21.18 -9.01 9.71
C PHE A 145 19.76 -8.65 10.19
N SER A 146 19.11 -7.62 9.64
CA SER A 146 17.76 -7.18 9.97
C SER A 146 16.90 -7.27 8.72
N ASP A 147 16.14 -8.35 8.64
CA ASP A 147 15.10 -8.52 7.64
C ASP A 147 13.80 -8.07 8.32
N LEU A 148 13.34 -6.85 8.06
CA LEU A 148 12.03 -6.39 8.52
C LEU A 148 11.08 -6.32 7.32
N ALA A 149 9.99 -7.08 7.38
CA ALA A 149 8.99 -7.07 6.32
C ALA A 149 7.58 -7.21 6.88
N THR A 150 6.61 -6.61 6.18
CA THR A 150 5.19 -6.89 6.36
C THR A 150 4.72 -7.93 5.33
N LEU A 151 3.80 -8.80 5.73
CA LEU A 151 3.17 -9.76 4.81
C LEU A 151 2.00 -9.14 4.05
N PHE A 152 1.29 -8.23 4.69
CA PHE A 152 0.12 -7.58 4.14
C PHE A 152 0.01 -6.13 4.64
N VAL A 153 -0.83 -5.35 3.98
CA VAL A 153 -1.33 -4.06 4.45
C VAL A 153 -2.78 -4.22 4.85
N ALA A 154 -3.07 -3.86 6.08
CA ALA A 154 -4.39 -3.93 6.66
C ALA A 154 -5.36 -2.92 6.06
N ARG A 155 -6.61 -3.37 5.91
CA ARG A 155 -7.69 -2.65 5.26
C ARG A 155 -9.00 -2.80 6.03
N PRO A 156 -9.12 -2.13 7.18
CA PRO A 156 -10.41 -2.01 7.85
C PRO A 156 -11.45 -1.42 6.90
N ASP A 157 -12.64 -2.01 6.92
CA ASP A 157 -13.81 -1.70 6.11
C ASP A 157 -15.01 -1.96 7.03
N SER A 158 -15.46 -0.90 7.70
CA SER A 158 -16.40 -0.96 8.81
C SER A 158 -17.85 -1.09 8.35
N ASP A 159 -18.19 -0.56 7.18
CA ASP A 159 -19.53 -0.64 6.60
C ASP A 159 -19.69 -1.79 5.59
N GLY A 160 -18.57 -2.40 5.17
CA GLY A 160 -18.50 -3.68 4.46
C GLY A 160 -18.76 -3.58 2.96
N ASP A 161 -18.50 -2.42 2.36
CA ASP A 161 -18.79 -2.15 0.96
C ASP A 161 -17.60 -2.46 0.01
N GLY A 162 -16.43 -2.78 0.57
CA GLY A 162 -15.20 -3.09 -0.15
C GLY A 162 -14.28 -1.88 -0.37
N ILE A 163 -14.66 -0.70 0.11
CA ILE A 163 -13.86 0.51 0.23
C ILE A 163 -13.34 0.59 1.68
N THR A 164 -12.13 1.13 1.88
CA THR A 164 -11.53 1.12 3.22
C THR A 164 -11.85 2.36 4.01
N ASP A 165 -11.97 2.19 5.33
CA ASP A 165 -12.26 3.29 6.26
C ASP A 165 -11.28 4.46 6.08
N ALA A 166 -9.99 4.15 5.90
CA ALA A 166 -8.96 5.19 5.73
C ALA A 166 -9.14 5.97 4.43
N TRP A 167 -9.55 5.32 3.34
CA TRP A 167 -9.78 5.99 2.05
C TRP A 167 -11.04 6.85 2.11
N GLU A 168 -12.13 6.32 2.66
CA GLU A 168 -13.37 7.08 2.85
C GLU A 168 -13.18 8.27 3.79
N MET A 169 -12.44 8.10 4.88
CA MET A 169 -12.16 9.21 5.81
C MET A 169 -11.25 10.27 5.18
N LEU A 170 -10.29 9.87 4.33
CA LEU A 170 -9.46 10.81 3.56
C LEU A 170 -10.29 11.60 2.55
N HIS A 171 -11.13 10.92 1.77
CA HIS A 171 -11.87 11.51 0.65
C HIS A 171 -13.28 11.94 0.97
N PHE A 172 -13.84 11.72 2.16
CA PHE A 172 -15.21 12.13 2.50
C PHE A 172 -15.38 12.53 3.96
N ALA A 173 -14.43 12.18 4.84
CA ALA A 173 -14.59 12.30 6.30
C ALA A 173 -15.87 11.60 6.80
N ASN A 174 -16.30 10.55 6.08
CA ASN A 174 -17.54 9.84 6.30
C ASN A 174 -17.49 8.45 5.64
N LEU A 175 -17.81 7.41 6.40
CA LEU A 175 -17.79 5.99 5.99
C LEU A 175 -19.04 5.51 5.22
N SER A 176 -19.78 6.42 4.58
CA SER A 176 -21.03 6.07 3.89
C SER A 176 -21.33 6.95 2.69
N MET A 177 -20.44 7.90 2.39
CA MET A 177 -20.58 8.76 1.22
C MET A 177 -20.07 8.05 -0.03
N ALA A 178 -18.95 7.35 0.07
CA ALA A 178 -18.49 6.47 -0.98
C ALA A 178 -19.28 5.16 -0.89
N THR A 179 -19.62 4.62 -2.06
CA THR A 179 -20.29 3.33 -2.19
C THR A 179 -19.81 2.64 -3.46
N THR A 180 -20.15 1.37 -3.61
CA THR A 180 -19.88 0.61 -4.84
C THR A 180 -20.53 1.14 -6.13
N ILE A 181 -21.47 2.09 -6.04
CA ILE A 181 -22.23 2.62 -7.18
C ILE A 181 -22.28 4.15 -7.27
N SER A 182 -21.80 4.86 -6.25
CA SER A 182 -21.71 6.32 -6.28
C SER A 182 -20.53 6.74 -7.16
N ASP A 183 -20.61 7.95 -7.66
CA ASP A 183 -19.67 8.61 -8.57
C ASP A 183 -19.67 10.07 -8.12
N ALA A 184 -18.84 10.35 -7.11
CA ALA A 184 -18.94 11.60 -6.36
C ALA A 184 -18.52 12.84 -7.16
N ASP A 185 -17.66 12.68 -8.15
CA ASP A 185 -17.20 13.76 -9.03
C ASP A 185 -17.83 13.78 -10.43
N GLY A 186 -18.58 12.75 -10.79
CA GLY A 186 -19.38 12.66 -12.00
C GLY A 186 -18.59 12.29 -13.25
N ASP A 187 -17.46 11.61 -13.11
CA ASP A 187 -16.58 11.22 -14.23
C ASP A 187 -16.92 9.85 -14.87
N LEU A 188 -17.98 9.19 -14.37
CA LEU A 188 -18.47 7.86 -14.76
C LEU A 188 -17.61 6.69 -14.27
N ALA A 189 -16.60 6.92 -13.45
CA ALA A 189 -16.03 5.91 -12.58
C ALA A 189 -16.79 5.90 -11.25
N THR A 190 -17.11 4.71 -10.74
CA THR A 190 -17.68 4.63 -9.39
C THR A 190 -16.59 4.83 -8.34
N ASP A 191 -16.92 5.33 -7.15
CA ASP A 191 -15.97 5.53 -6.05
C ASP A 191 -15.18 4.24 -5.72
N LEU A 192 -15.81 3.05 -5.85
CA LEU A 192 -15.11 1.76 -5.71
C LEU A 192 -14.04 1.53 -6.81
N GLN A 193 -14.34 1.86 -8.06
CA GLN A 193 -13.39 1.74 -9.17
C GLN A 193 -12.21 2.69 -8.97
N GLU A 194 -12.48 3.87 -8.44
CA GLU A 194 -11.47 4.86 -8.11
C GLU A 194 -10.59 4.41 -6.94
N TYR A 195 -11.20 3.86 -5.90
CA TYR A 195 -10.47 3.20 -4.82
C TYR A 195 -9.58 2.07 -5.36
N GLU A 196 -10.08 1.20 -6.24
CA GLU A 196 -9.27 0.15 -6.87
C GLU A 196 -8.13 0.70 -7.74
N ALA A 197 -8.38 1.80 -8.46
CA ALA A 197 -7.43 2.46 -9.35
C ALA A 197 -6.40 3.34 -8.62
N GLY A 198 -6.69 3.74 -7.37
CA GLY A 198 -5.92 4.72 -6.62
C GLY A 198 -6.05 6.15 -7.18
N THR A 199 -7.23 6.49 -7.71
CA THR A 199 -7.59 7.85 -8.17
C THR A 199 -8.31 8.64 -7.06
N ASP A 200 -8.65 9.90 -7.33
CA ASP A 200 -9.26 10.81 -6.34
C ASP A 200 -10.73 11.04 -6.71
N PRO A 201 -11.70 10.55 -5.91
CA PRO A 201 -13.14 10.58 -6.19
C PRO A 201 -13.79 11.95 -6.06
N ARG A 202 -12.95 12.99 -6.00
CA ARG A 202 -13.35 14.39 -5.95
C ARG A 202 -12.76 15.19 -7.10
N ASP A 203 -11.98 14.57 -7.97
CA ASP A 203 -11.34 15.20 -9.12
C ASP A 203 -11.60 14.41 -10.40
N PRO A 204 -12.52 14.87 -11.27
CA PRO A 204 -12.88 14.16 -12.50
C PRO A 204 -11.71 14.13 -13.52
N GLY A 205 -10.60 14.85 -13.25
CA GLY A 205 -9.35 14.73 -14.00
C GLY A 205 -8.49 13.52 -13.60
N SER A 206 -8.72 12.99 -12.40
CA SER A 206 -8.01 11.87 -11.79
C SER A 206 -8.62 10.54 -12.23
N SER A 207 -8.23 10.05 -13.41
CA SER A 207 -8.76 8.78 -13.92
C SER A 207 -7.68 7.83 -14.41
N PHE A 208 -7.93 6.53 -14.24
CA PHE A 208 -7.05 5.45 -14.69
C PHE A 208 -7.30 5.08 -16.15
N ARG A 209 -6.38 5.47 -17.04
CA ARG A 209 -6.55 5.32 -18.49
C ARG A 209 -5.23 5.19 -19.24
N ILE A 210 -5.29 4.54 -20.40
CA ILE A 210 -4.18 4.58 -21.37
C ILE A 210 -4.13 5.98 -22.00
N VAL A 211 -2.98 6.63 -21.89
CA VAL A 211 -2.72 7.98 -22.42
C VAL A 211 -2.13 7.91 -23.82
N THR A 212 -1.14 7.04 -24.03
CA THR A 212 -0.55 6.79 -25.36
C THR A 212 -0.23 5.32 -25.55
N HIS A 213 -0.25 4.87 -26.80
CA HIS A 213 0.22 3.54 -27.19
C HIS A 213 0.89 3.57 -28.56
N SER A 214 1.86 2.68 -28.78
CA SER A 214 2.55 2.54 -30.07
C SER A 214 2.91 1.08 -30.32
N PHE A 215 2.50 0.54 -31.45
CA PHE A 215 2.79 -0.84 -31.85
C PHE A 215 3.99 -0.88 -32.81
N ALA A 216 4.90 -1.81 -32.56
CA ALA A 216 5.96 -2.16 -33.50
C ALA A 216 5.36 -2.80 -34.78
N PRO A 217 6.04 -2.70 -35.94
CA PRO A 217 5.62 -3.40 -37.15
C PRO A 217 5.37 -4.89 -36.90
N GLY A 218 4.26 -5.41 -37.42
CA GLY A 218 3.82 -6.79 -37.19
C GLY A 218 3.20 -7.04 -35.80
N GLY A 219 3.05 -6.01 -34.96
CA GLY A 219 2.40 -6.11 -33.65
C GLY A 219 3.20 -6.91 -32.63
N THR A 220 4.49 -7.12 -32.84
CA THR A 220 5.36 -7.95 -31.98
C THR A 220 5.70 -7.29 -30.65
N SER A 221 5.54 -5.97 -30.55
CA SER A 221 5.71 -5.22 -29.32
C SER A 221 4.77 -4.03 -29.28
N VAL A 222 4.40 -3.61 -28.07
CA VAL A 222 3.61 -2.40 -27.80
C VAL A 222 4.26 -1.63 -26.67
N VAL A 223 4.44 -0.32 -26.86
CA VAL A 223 4.72 0.60 -25.76
C VAL A 223 3.40 1.21 -25.34
N VAL A 224 3.05 1.11 -24.06
CA VAL A 224 1.84 1.69 -23.48
C VAL A 224 2.23 2.64 -22.36
N THR A 225 1.63 3.82 -22.35
CA THR A 225 1.74 4.80 -21.27
C THR A 225 0.35 5.04 -20.71
N PHE A 226 0.20 4.93 -19.39
CA PHE A 226 -1.08 5.07 -18.69
C PHE A 226 -0.91 5.91 -17.42
N THR A 227 -2.00 6.48 -16.93
CA THR A 227 -2.01 7.18 -15.64
C THR A 227 -1.79 6.20 -14.50
N SER A 228 -0.97 6.56 -13.51
CA SER A 228 -0.61 5.68 -12.40
C SER A 228 -0.53 6.42 -11.08
N SER A 229 -0.83 5.70 -10.00
CA SER A 229 -0.77 6.15 -8.62
C SER A 229 0.37 5.43 -7.91
N PRO A 230 1.21 6.14 -7.11
CA PRO A 230 2.34 5.53 -6.41
C PRO A 230 1.93 4.46 -5.39
N GLY A 231 0.68 4.49 -4.90
CA GLY A 231 0.12 3.51 -3.95
C GLY A 231 -0.49 2.27 -4.59
N ARG A 232 -0.22 2.04 -5.88
CA ARG A 232 -0.72 0.88 -6.63
C ARG A 232 0.43 0.19 -7.35
N LEU A 233 0.29 -1.12 -7.50
CA LEU A 233 1.10 -1.91 -8.42
C LEU A 233 0.33 -2.09 -9.71
N TYR A 234 1.05 -2.45 -10.77
CA TYR A 234 0.44 -2.62 -12.08
C TYR A 234 0.90 -3.92 -12.72
N ARG A 235 0.02 -4.49 -13.52
CA ARG A 235 0.39 -5.48 -14.54
C ARG A 235 -0.24 -5.09 -15.87
N ILE A 236 0.40 -5.51 -16.95
CA ILE A 236 -0.16 -5.35 -18.28
C ILE A 236 -0.63 -6.71 -18.77
N GLU A 237 -1.84 -6.72 -19.29
CA GLU A 237 -2.46 -7.89 -19.89
C GLU A 237 -2.74 -7.65 -21.37
N HIS A 238 -2.76 -8.73 -22.14
CA HIS A 238 -3.00 -8.70 -23.57
C HIS A 238 -3.90 -9.83 -24.05
N ASP A 239 -4.59 -9.58 -25.15
CA ASP A 239 -5.49 -10.52 -25.83
C ASP A 239 -5.36 -10.32 -27.36
N THR A 240 -5.71 -11.35 -28.12
CA THR A 240 -5.72 -11.35 -29.59
C THR A 240 -7.09 -11.13 -30.20
N ASP A 241 -8.19 -11.42 -29.49
CA ASP A 241 -9.55 -11.38 -30.05
C ASP A 241 -10.69 -10.95 -29.10
N LEU A 242 -10.39 -10.70 -27.81
CA LEU A 242 -11.36 -10.33 -26.77
C LEU A 242 -12.41 -11.41 -26.45
N GLN A 243 -12.23 -12.64 -26.95
CA GLN A 243 -13.15 -13.76 -26.68
C GLN A 243 -12.65 -14.63 -25.53
N GLY A 244 -11.35 -14.62 -25.27
CA GLY A 244 -10.70 -15.44 -24.25
C GLY A 244 -10.42 -14.71 -22.93
N PRO A 245 -9.82 -15.41 -21.96
CA PRO A 245 -9.23 -14.77 -20.81
C PRO A 245 -8.01 -13.95 -21.25
N TRP A 246 -7.86 -12.77 -20.65
CA TRP A 246 -6.68 -11.93 -20.83
C TRP A 246 -5.43 -12.64 -20.31
N THR A 247 -4.32 -12.50 -21.03
CA THR A 247 -3.02 -13.10 -20.67
C THR A 247 -2.10 -12.05 -20.07
N ASN A 248 -1.45 -12.36 -18.95
CA ASN A 248 -0.43 -11.49 -18.37
C ASN A 248 0.78 -11.37 -19.30
N SER A 249 1.28 -10.15 -19.46
CA SER A 249 2.56 -9.89 -20.11
C SER A 249 3.73 -10.48 -19.30
N THR A 250 4.88 -10.60 -19.95
CA THR A 250 6.13 -11.07 -19.33
C THR A 250 6.70 -10.13 -18.26
N LEU A 251 6.14 -8.92 -18.11
CA LEU A 251 6.57 -7.97 -17.08
C LEU A 251 6.13 -8.38 -15.67
N GLY A 252 5.12 -9.24 -15.55
CA GLY A 252 4.54 -9.58 -14.25
C GLY A 252 3.92 -8.36 -13.55
N LEU A 253 4.00 -8.37 -12.22
CA LEU A 253 3.58 -7.27 -11.36
C LEU A 253 4.76 -6.32 -11.13
N PHE A 254 4.54 -5.01 -11.23
CA PHE A 254 5.60 -4.01 -11.11
C PHE A 254 5.13 -2.73 -10.42
N THR A 255 6.09 -1.96 -9.91
CA THR A 255 5.87 -0.62 -9.34
C THR A 255 5.75 0.43 -10.45
N PRO A 256 4.98 1.51 -10.22
CA PRO A 256 4.84 2.60 -11.17
C PRO A 256 6.14 3.40 -11.32
N ASP A 257 6.23 4.16 -12.41
CA ASP A 257 7.29 5.15 -12.55
C ASP A 257 7.05 6.34 -11.60
N ALA A 258 8.09 7.13 -11.34
CA ALA A 258 7.93 8.37 -10.59
C ALA A 258 7.05 9.36 -11.36
N GLY A 259 6.06 9.93 -10.68
CA GLY A 259 5.11 10.88 -11.26
C GLY A 259 3.78 10.23 -11.67
N PRO A 260 2.95 10.94 -12.45
CA PRO A 260 1.56 10.53 -12.70
C PRO A 260 1.39 9.53 -13.84
N LEU A 261 2.46 9.18 -14.56
CA LEU A 261 2.41 8.31 -15.73
C LEU A 261 3.43 7.18 -15.61
N THR A 262 3.02 5.98 -16.00
CA THR A 262 3.91 4.82 -16.14
C THR A 262 3.96 4.38 -17.59
N SER A 263 5.18 4.10 -18.10
CA SER A 263 5.39 3.64 -19.46
C SER A 263 6.11 2.30 -19.51
N ARG A 264 5.58 1.33 -20.26
CA ARG A 264 6.18 -0.01 -20.37
C ARG A 264 6.13 -0.52 -21.80
N ALA A 265 7.15 -1.27 -22.18
CA ALA A 265 7.19 -2.02 -23.44
C ALA A 265 6.83 -3.49 -23.16
N VAL A 266 5.88 -4.02 -23.93
CA VAL A 266 5.40 -5.41 -23.81
C VAL A 266 5.58 -6.13 -25.13
N THR A 267 6.28 -7.26 -25.10
CA THR A 267 6.36 -8.18 -26.24
C THR A 267 5.04 -8.93 -26.39
N THR A 268 4.57 -9.08 -27.62
CA THR A 268 3.37 -9.87 -27.95
C THR A 268 3.69 -10.90 -29.03
N SER A 269 2.83 -11.91 -29.19
CA SER A 269 3.00 -12.99 -30.17
C SER A 269 2.87 -12.58 -31.65
N GLY A 270 2.67 -11.29 -31.96
CA GLY A 270 2.58 -10.77 -33.34
C GLY A 270 1.30 -11.17 -34.09
N GLY A 271 0.68 -10.23 -34.82
CA GLY A 271 -0.55 -10.53 -35.57
C GLY A 271 -1.42 -9.31 -35.86
N PRO A 272 -2.50 -9.48 -36.62
CA PRO A 272 -3.28 -8.37 -37.17
C PRO A 272 -4.13 -7.63 -36.13
N ARG A 273 -4.37 -8.23 -34.94
CA ARG A 273 -5.17 -7.64 -33.86
C ARG A 273 -4.50 -7.90 -32.52
N ARG A 274 -4.37 -6.86 -31.71
CA ARG A 274 -3.84 -6.92 -30.35
C ARG A 274 -4.60 -5.94 -29.46
N PHE A 275 -5.05 -6.43 -28.32
CA PHE A 275 -5.71 -5.65 -27.30
C PHE A 275 -4.82 -5.66 -26.06
N ILE A 276 -4.69 -4.50 -25.43
CA ILE A 276 -3.83 -4.28 -24.27
C ILE A 276 -4.64 -3.57 -23.22
N ARG A 277 -4.47 -3.96 -21.95
CA ARG A 277 -4.96 -3.20 -20.81
C ARG A 277 -3.91 -3.15 -19.72
N ALA A 278 -3.84 -2.01 -19.04
CA ALA A 278 -3.18 -1.91 -17.75
C ALA A 278 -4.20 -2.30 -16.67
N VAL A 279 -3.75 -3.01 -15.64
CA VAL A 279 -4.56 -3.43 -14.50
C VAL A 279 -3.91 -2.88 -13.24
N SER A 280 -4.64 -2.06 -12.49
CA SER A 280 -4.26 -1.63 -11.14
C SER A 280 -4.40 -2.81 -10.18
N VAL A 281 -3.43 -2.94 -9.28
CA VAL A 281 -3.39 -3.99 -8.25
C VAL A 281 -3.02 -3.32 -6.94
N LYS A 282 -3.86 -3.50 -5.92
CA LYS A 282 -3.56 -2.98 -4.60
C LYS A 282 -2.42 -3.81 -3.97
N PRO A 283 -1.39 -3.18 -3.36
CA PRO A 283 -0.22 -3.89 -2.85
C PRO A 283 -0.53 -4.75 -1.62
N LEU A 284 0.25 -5.82 -1.42
CA LEU A 284 0.31 -6.58 -0.17
C LEU A 284 -1.08 -6.96 0.38
N LEU A 285 -1.89 -7.64 -0.43
CA LEU A 285 -3.21 -8.11 -0.03
C LEU A 285 -3.10 -9.11 1.12
N GLN A 286 -4.05 -9.04 2.06
CA GLN A 286 -4.12 -10.00 3.15
C GLN A 286 -4.31 -11.43 2.60
N PRO A 287 -3.52 -12.41 3.05
CA PRO A 287 -3.60 -13.80 2.58
C PRO A 287 -4.89 -14.51 3.01
#